data_AF-A0A087KHV2-F1
#
_entry.id   AF-A0A087KHV2-F1
#
_cell.length_a   1.000
_cell.length_b   1.000
_cell.length_c   1.000
_cell.angle_alpha   90.00
_cell.angle_beta   90.00
_cell.angle_gamma   90.00
#
_symmetry.space_group_name_H-M   'P 1'
#
loop_
_entity.id
_entity.type
_entity.pdbx_description
1 polymer ?
#
loop_
_entity_poly.entity_id
_entity_poly.type
_entity_poly.pdbx_seq_one_letter_code
_entity_poly.pdbx_strand_id
1 'polypeptide(L)'
;VVTGSAHRESVEAQLPELLVENLVTESEPKDSSAAIGLAAAILELRDPDAILGSFAADHVIRGNVLFERAIRTAVQAADQGYIATIGIHPSHPATGFGYIEGGAARGDLAPFDVYDVTSFVEKPDEQTARDYVEHGGFLWNAGMFIARATVLLDQMALAEPDLVRSLREIAAAWGTDQAASVRE
;
A
#
# COMPACT_ATOMS: atom_id res chain seq x y z
N VAL A 1 -8.37 -5.17 8.05
CA VAL A 1 -8.81 -3.75 7.88
C VAL A 1 -8.13 -2.93 8.95
N VAL A 2 -7.46 -1.83 8.57
CA VAL A 2 -6.95 -0.83 9.51
C VAL A 2 -7.85 0.40 9.39
N THR A 3 -8.33 0.93 10.51
CA THR A 3 -9.29 2.05 10.52
C THR A 3 -9.25 2.80 11.84
N GLY A 4 -9.73 4.04 11.87
CA GLY A 4 -9.97 4.74 13.14
C GLY A 4 -11.03 4.05 14.01
N SER A 5 -10.85 4.11 15.33
CA SER A 5 -11.74 3.47 16.32
C SER A 5 -13.21 3.90 16.19
N ALA A 6 -13.46 5.15 15.78
CA ALA A 6 -14.80 5.69 15.54
C ALA A 6 -15.55 4.98 14.39
N HIS A 7 -14.85 4.27 13.50
CA HIS A 7 -15.45 3.58 12.37
C HIS A 7 -15.68 2.09 12.60
N ARG A 8 -15.27 1.56 13.76
CA ARG A 8 -15.30 0.12 14.07
C ARG A 8 -16.66 -0.51 13.82
N GLU A 9 -17.72 0.04 14.43
CA GLU A 9 -19.08 -0.51 14.32
C GLU A 9 -19.56 -0.55 12.86
N SER A 10 -19.25 0.50 12.09
CA SER A 10 -19.61 0.58 10.67
C SER A 10 -18.89 -0.49 9.84
N VAL A 11 -17.60 -0.73 10.13
CA VAL A 11 -16.80 -1.77 9.46
C VAL A 11 -17.32 -3.16 9.81
N GLU A 12 -17.60 -3.44 11.08
CA GLU A 12 -18.15 -4.73 11.52
C GLU A 12 -19.54 -5.00 10.89
N ALA A 13 -20.37 -3.96 10.74
CA ALA A 13 -21.67 -4.08 10.08
C ALA A 13 -21.57 -4.33 8.57
N GLN A 14 -20.57 -3.76 7.89
CA GLN A 14 -20.36 -3.93 6.45
C GLN A 14 -19.63 -5.22 6.09
N LEU A 15 -18.82 -5.75 7.01
CA LEU A 15 -17.99 -6.94 6.82
C LEU A 15 -18.22 -7.96 7.95
N PRO A 16 -19.41 -8.58 8.04
CA PRO A 16 -19.75 -9.50 9.13
C PRO A 16 -18.86 -10.75 9.19
N GLU A 17 -18.20 -11.10 8.10
CA GLU A 17 -17.24 -12.21 8.00
C GLU A 17 -15.81 -11.83 8.46
N LEU A 18 -15.52 -10.55 8.70
CA LEU A 18 -14.20 -10.10 9.15
C LEU A 18 -13.95 -10.55 10.59
N LEU A 19 -12.92 -11.38 10.78
CA LEU A 19 -12.48 -11.76 12.13
C LEU A 19 -12.02 -10.53 12.91
N VAL A 20 -12.41 -10.44 14.19
CA VAL A 20 -12.06 -9.31 15.08
C VAL A 20 -10.54 -9.11 15.18
N GLU A 21 -9.76 -10.18 15.17
CA GLU A 21 -8.29 -10.13 15.17
C GLU A 21 -7.67 -9.54 13.89
N ASN A 22 -8.46 -9.38 12.83
CA ASN A 22 -8.08 -8.76 11.56
C ASN A 22 -8.65 -7.33 11.40
N LEU A 23 -9.33 -6.81 12.42
CA LEU A 23 -9.76 -5.42 12.52
C LEU A 23 -8.82 -4.66 13.46
N VAL A 24 -7.97 -3.83 12.87
CA VAL A 24 -6.99 -3.01 13.58
C VAL A 24 -7.57 -1.60 13.72
N THR A 25 -7.77 -1.16 14.97
CA THR A 25 -8.31 0.18 15.24
C THR A 25 -7.26 1.13 15.74
N GLU A 26 -7.13 2.28 15.09
CA GLU A 26 -6.26 3.39 15.48
C GLU A 26 -7.01 4.34 16.43
N SER A 27 -6.34 4.81 17.48
CA SER A 27 -6.90 5.79 18.44
C SER A 27 -6.97 7.20 17.84
N GLU A 28 -6.01 7.53 16.98
CA GLU A 28 -5.86 8.82 16.31
C GLU A 28 -5.35 8.62 14.87
N PRO A 29 -5.65 9.54 13.95
CA PRO A 29 -5.14 9.46 12.59
C PRO A 29 -3.63 9.73 12.56
N LYS A 30 -2.85 8.79 12.03
CA LYS A 30 -1.37 8.87 11.91
C LYS A 30 -0.87 8.72 10.47
N ASP A 31 -1.66 9.19 9.51
CA ASP A 31 -1.42 9.05 8.07
C ASP A 31 -1.35 7.60 7.57
N SER A 32 -1.32 7.41 6.25
CA SER A 32 -1.38 6.07 5.65
C SER A 32 -0.14 5.23 5.91
N SER A 33 1.04 5.83 6.03
CA SER A 33 2.30 5.11 6.26
C SER A 33 2.30 4.36 7.59
N ALA A 34 1.77 4.95 8.67
CA ALA A 34 1.69 4.29 9.97
C ALA A 34 0.68 3.14 9.95
N ALA A 35 -0.49 3.35 9.35
CA ALA A 35 -1.51 2.31 9.21
C ALA A 35 -1.01 1.10 8.40
N ILE A 36 -0.35 1.35 7.27
CA ILE A 36 0.24 0.31 6.42
C ILE A 36 1.38 -0.39 7.18
N GLY A 37 2.26 0.37 7.82
CA GLY A 37 3.38 -0.17 8.58
C GLY A 37 2.94 -1.03 9.76
N LEU A 38 1.88 -0.64 10.48
CA LEU A 38 1.33 -1.44 11.58
C LEU A 38 0.76 -2.77 11.05
N ALA A 39 0.01 -2.74 9.95
CA ALA A 39 -0.47 -3.96 9.31
C ALA A 39 0.68 -4.87 8.86
N ALA A 40 1.74 -4.29 8.27
CA ALA A 40 2.93 -5.03 7.88
C ALA A 40 3.62 -5.68 9.09
N ALA A 41 3.81 -4.95 10.20
CA ALA A 41 4.44 -5.48 11.40
C ALA A 41 3.63 -6.61 12.06
N ILE A 42 2.30 -6.50 12.07
CA ILE A 42 1.42 -7.58 12.54
C ILE A 42 1.53 -8.81 11.63
N LEU A 43 1.56 -8.61 10.30
CA LEU A 43 1.69 -9.71 9.35
C LEU A 43 3.07 -10.37 9.41
N GLU A 44 4.15 -9.60 9.55
CA GLU A 44 5.52 -10.09 9.71
C GLU A 44 5.64 -11.09 10.87
N LEU A 45 4.96 -10.83 12.00
CA LEU A 45 4.94 -11.74 13.15
C LEU A 45 4.11 -13.01 12.93
N ARG A 46 3.05 -12.92 12.13
CA ARG A 46 2.15 -14.05 11.83
C ARG A 46 2.75 -14.97 10.77
N ASP A 47 3.36 -14.38 9.75
CA ASP A 47 3.96 -15.04 8.60
C ASP A 47 5.02 -14.10 7.97
N PRO A 48 6.33 -14.39 8.16
CA PRO A 48 7.42 -13.58 7.60
C PRO A 48 7.42 -13.49 6.07
N ASP A 49 6.75 -14.42 5.38
CA ASP A 49 6.62 -14.46 3.93
C ASP A 49 5.29 -13.84 3.44
N ALA A 50 4.47 -13.30 4.35
CA ALA A 50 3.21 -12.67 4.00
C ALA A 50 3.40 -11.53 3.01
N ILE A 51 2.65 -11.59 1.91
CA ILE A 51 2.49 -10.49 0.96
C ILE A 51 1.28 -9.66 1.39
N LEU A 52 1.53 -8.40 1.68
CA LEU A 52 0.56 -7.37 2.03
C LEU A 52 0.17 -6.60 0.76
N GLY A 53 -1.12 -6.30 0.62
CA GLY A 53 -1.61 -5.29 -0.32
C GLY A 53 -2.32 -4.16 0.44
N SER A 54 -1.95 -2.91 0.17
CA SER A 54 -2.61 -1.72 0.68
C SER A 54 -3.57 -1.16 -0.38
N PHE A 55 -4.82 -0.95 0.04
CA PHE A 55 -5.91 -0.49 -0.83
C PHE A 55 -6.72 0.58 -0.09
N ALA A 56 -6.89 1.73 -0.73
CA ALA A 56 -7.81 2.75 -0.23
C ALA A 56 -9.26 2.22 -0.32
N ALA A 57 -10.02 2.39 0.76
CA ALA A 57 -11.36 1.82 0.91
C ALA A 57 -12.43 2.56 0.07
N ASP A 58 -12.11 3.73 -0.46
CA ASP A 58 -13.01 4.66 -1.15
C ASP A 58 -12.80 4.74 -2.67
N HIS A 59 -11.93 3.89 -3.23
CA HIS A 59 -11.76 3.79 -4.68
C HIS A 59 -12.88 2.97 -5.34
N VAL A 60 -13.41 3.48 -6.46
CA VAL A 60 -14.38 2.76 -7.29
C VAL A 60 -13.67 2.09 -8.46
N ILE A 61 -13.64 0.76 -8.46
CA ILE A 61 -13.02 -0.05 -9.52
C ILE A 61 -14.12 -0.76 -10.31
N ARG A 62 -14.20 -0.50 -11.63
CA ARG A 62 -15.22 -1.08 -12.52
C ARG A 62 -14.73 -2.28 -13.34
N GLY A 63 -13.41 -2.46 -13.46
CA GLY A 63 -12.78 -3.46 -14.33
C GLY A 63 -12.17 -4.63 -13.55
N ASN A 64 -12.99 -5.44 -12.89
CA ASN A 64 -12.54 -6.47 -11.94
C ASN A 64 -11.49 -7.42 -12.52
N VAL A 65 -11.65 -7.88 -13.77
CA VAL A 65 -10.68 -8.80 -14.42
C VAL A 65 -9.30 -8.16 -14.60
N LEU A 66 -9.25 -6.90 -15.05
CA LEU A 66 -7.99 -6.18 -15.23
C LEU A 66 -7.34 -5.87 -13.89
N PHE A 67 -8.14 -5.49 -12.90
CA PHE A 67 -7.65 -5.24 -11.56
C PHE A 67 -7.09 -6.51 -10.91
N GLU A 68 -7.83 -7.63 -10.95
CA GLU A 68 -7.36 -8.92 -10.47
C GLU A 68 -6.07 -9.36 -11.17
N ARG A 69 -5.97 -9.16 -12.49
CA ARG A 69 -4.73 -9.43 -13.24
C ARG A 69 -3.57 -8.57 -12.72
N ALA A 70 -3.80 -7.27 -12.52
CA ALA A 70 -2.80 -6.35 -12.01
C ALA A 70 -2.34 -6.74 -10.60
N ILE A 71 -3.26 -7.13 -9.71
CA ILE A 71 -2.92 -7.58 -8.35
C ILE A 71 -2.13 -8.88 -8.38
N ARG A 72 -2.55 -9.88 -9.17
CA ARG A 72 -1.79 -11.14 -9.30
C ARG A 72 -0.38 -10.92 -9.84
N THR A 73 -0.24 -9.99 -10.78
CA THR A 73 1.04 -9.57 -11.36
C THR A 73 1.91 -8.90 -10.29
N ALA A 74 1.34 -7.97 -9.52
CA ALA A 74 2.03 -7.28 -8.43
C ALA A 74 2.47 -8.25 -7.32
N VAL A 75 1.65 -9.25 -6.98
CA VAL A 75 2.00 -10.31 -6.02
C VAL A 75 3.19 -11.13 -6.51
N GLN A 76 3.28 -11.46 -7.81
CA GLN A 76 4.45 -12.16 -8.36
C GLN A 76 5.74 -11.33 -8.25
N ALA A 77 5.67 -10.03 -8.54
CA ALA A 77 6.81 -9.14 -8.34
C ALA A 77 7.18 -9.02 -6.85
N ALA A 78 6.19 -8.92 -5.96
CA ALA A 78 6.41 -8.85 -4.51
C ALA A 78 7.05 -10.12 -3.93
N ASP A 79 6.69 -11.30 -4.47
CA ASP A 79 7.29 -12.58 -4.08
C ASP A 79 8.80 -12.61 -4.41
N GLN A 80 9.22 -11.94 -5.48
CA GLN A 80 10.62 -11.75 -5.87
C GLN A 80 11.34 -10.63 -5.08
N GLY A 81 10.70 -10.05 -4.07
CA GLY A 81 11.29 -9.04 -3.19
C GLY A 81 11.14 -7.59 -3.65
N TYR A 82 10.27 -7.30 -4.62
CA TYR A 82 9.96 -5.93 -5.03
C TYR A 82 8.83 -5.32 -4.21
N ILE A 83 8.77 -3.99 -4.17
CA ILE A 83 7.57 -3.25 -3.77
C ILE A 83 6.88 -2.83 -5.06
N ALA A 84 5.72 -3.42 -5.33
CA ALA A 84 4.91 -3.10 -6.50
C ALA A 84 3.91 -1.99 -6.18
N THR A 85 3.67 -1.10 -7.15
CA THR A 85 2.57 -0.13 -7.16
C THR A 85 1.73 -0.31 -8.41
N ILE A 86 0.48 0.17 -8.37
CA ILE A 86 -0.44 0.09 -9.51
C ILE A 86 -0.47 1.44 -10.23
N GLY A 87 -0.01 1.44 -11.48
CA GLY A 87 -0.09 2.58 -12.38
C GLY A 87 -1.37 2.57 -13.22
N ILE A 88 -1.98 3.74 -13.41
CA ILE A 88 -3.16 3.93 -14.26
C ILE A 88 -2.77 4.84 -15.43
N HIS A 89 -3.13 4.47 -16.66
CA HIS A 89 -2.90 5.35 -17.81
C HIS A 89 -3.66 6.68 -17.64
N PRO A 90 -2.96 7.82 -17.68
CA PRO A 90 -3.60 9.12 -17.50
C PRO A 90 -4.49 9.43 -18.70
N SER A 91 -5.71 9.90 -18.43
CA SER A 91 -6.65 10.36 -19.47
C SER A 91 -6.64 11.87 -19.68
N HIS A 92 -6.03 12.62 -18.75
CA HIS A 92 -5.90 14.07 -18.76
C HIS A 92 -4.78 14.50 -17.79
N PRO A 93 -4.27 15.74 -17.86
CA PRO A 93 -3.22 16.22 -16.96
C PRO A 93 -3.78 16.61 -15.58
N ALA A 94 -4.07 15.61 -14.74
CA ALA A 94 -4.55 15.84 -13.38
C ALA A 94 -3.42 16.29 -12.45
N THR A 95 -3.60 17.38 -11.69
CA THR A 95 -2.62 17.85 -10.67
C THR A 95 -2.89 17.29 -9.27
N GLY A 96 -4.05 16.66 -9.08
CA GLY A 96 -4.43 16.06 -7.80
C GLY A 96 -3.87 14.66 -7.54
N PHE A 97 -3.24 14.05 -8.55
CA PHE A 97 -2.67 12.70 -8.46
C PHE A 97 -1.15 12.72 -8.41
N GLY A 98 -0.56 11.70 -7.80
CA GLY A 98 0.83 11.36 -8.01
C GLY A 98 1.04 10.72 -9.40
N TYR A 99 2.22 10.92 -9.98
CA TYR A 99 2.66 10.29 -11.21
C TYR A 99 3.85 9.39 -10.94
N ILE A 100 3.93 8.31 -11.71
CA ILE A 100 4.98 7.30 -11.69
C ILE A 100 5.59 7.29 -13.08
N GLU A 101 6.88 7.52 -13.18
CA GLU A 101 7.61 7.33 -14.43
C GLU A 101 8.00 5.86 -14.57
N GLY A 102 7.54 5.24 -15.66
CA GLY A 102 7.87 3.87 -16.02
C GLY A 102 9.21 3.78 -16.72
N GLY A 103 10.04 2.87 -16.25
CA GLY A 103 11.33 2.51 -16.83
C GLY A 103 11.25 1.28 -17.73
N ALA A 104 12.29 0.45 -17.66
CA ALA A 104 12.39 -0.76 -18.47
C ALA A 104 11.28 -1.76 -18.13
N ALA A 105 10.74 -2.41 -19.17
CA ALA A 105 9.79 -3.50 -18.98
C ALA A 105 10.47 -4.71 -18.32
N ARG A 106 9.78 -5.30 -17.33
CA ARG A 106 10.25 -6.42 -16.51
C ARG A 106 9.42 -7.68 -16.79
N GLY A 107 9.47 -8.11 -18.05
CA GLY A 107 8.80 -9.35 -18.50
C GLY A 107 9.36 -10.62 -17.87
N ASP A 108 10.48 -10.53 -17.14
CA ASP A 108 11.06 -11.58 -16.31
C ASP A 108 10.30 -11.81 -15.00
N LEU A 109 9.61 -10.79 -14.46
CA LEU A 109 8.93 -10.87 -13.17
C LEU A 109 7.53 -11.47 -13.25
N ALA A 110 6.84 -11.25 -14.36
CA ALA A 110 5.45 -11.68 -14.55
C ALA A 110 5.08 -11.76 -16.03
N PRO A 111 4.04 -12.54 -16.41
CA PRO A 111 3.60 -12.68 -17.80
C PRO A 111 2.82 -11.45 -18.32
N PHE A 112 2.69 -10.39 -17.53
CA PHE A 112 1.92 -9.19 -17.82
C PHE A 112 2.77 -7.94 -17.61
N ASP A 113 2.23 -6.78 -17.99
CA ASP A 113 2.87 -5.48 -17.92
C ASP A 113 3.41 -5.14 -16.52
N VAL A 114 4.74 -5.20 -16.38
CA VAL A 114 5.51 -4.75 -15.23
C VAL A 114 6.65 -3.90 -15.76
N TYR A 115 6.91 -2.77 -15.10
CA TYR A 115 7.98 -1.86 -15.45
C TYR A 115 8.74 -1.51 -14.18
N ASP A 116 10.04 -1.25 -14.30
CA ASP A 116 10.76 -0.57 -13.24
C ASP A 116 10.15 0.83 -13.02
N VAL A 117 10.25 1.37 -11.80
CA VAL A 117 9.86 2.75 -11.50
C VAL A 117 11.12 3.59 -11.43
N THR A 118 11.23 4.62 -12.27
CA THR A 118 12.40 5.51 -12.29
C THR A 118 12.21 6.74 -11.44
N SER A 119 10.98 7.24 -11.32
CA SER A 119 10.66 8.38 -10.46
C SER A 119 9.21 8.37 -9.98
N PHE A 120 8.98 9.04 -8.86
CA PHE A 120 7.66 9.25 -8.26
C PHE A 120 7.49 10.74 -7.99
N VAL A 121 6.39 11.31 -8.48
CA VAL A 121 6.13 12.75 -8.42
C VAL A 121 4.74 12.97 -7.84
N GLU A 122 4.68 13.49 -6.62
CA GLU A 122 3.40 13.77 -5.95
C GLU A 122 2.86 15.14 -6.39
N LYS A 123 1.67 15.15 -6.99
CA LYS A 123 0.88 16.37 -7.30
C LYS A 123 1.68 17.44 -8.05
N PRO A 124 2.10 17.16 -9.29
CA PRO A 124 2.84 18.13 -10.10
C PRO A 124 2.00 19.37 -10.42
N ASP A 125 2.66 20.45 -10.81
CA ASP A 125 1.98 21.61 -11.39
C ASP A 125 1.32 21.29 -12.74
N GLU A 126 0.45 22.18 -13.19
CA GLU A 126 -0.36 21.97 -14.40
C GLU A 126 0.50 21.79 -15.66
N GLN A 127 1.59 22.54 -15.79
CA GLN A 127 2.45 22.43 -16.97
C GLN A 127 3.17 21.08 -16.99
N THR A 128 3.72 20.67 -15.85
CA THR A 128 4.39 19.39 -15.67
C THR A 128 3.44 18.22 -15.93
N ALA A 129 2.20 18.28 -15.42
CA ALA A 129 1.19 17.25 -15.67
C ALA A 129 0.84 17.13 -17.17
N ARG A 130 0.76 18.26 -17.90
CA ARG A 130 0.56 18.26 -19.36
C ARG A 130 1.72 17.58 -20.06
N ASP A 131 2.95 17.94 -19.71
CA ASP A 131 4.15 17.35 -20.31
C ASP A 131 4.19 15.83 -20.10
N TYR A 132 3.82 15.33 -18.92
CA TYR A 132 3.75 13.89 -18.63
C TYR A 132 2.74 13.13 -19.50
N VAL A 133 1.57 13.72 -19.75
CA VAL A 133 0.53 13.11 -20.58
C VAL A 133 0.88 13.19 -22.06
N GLU A 134 1.45 14.31 -22.50
CA GLU A 134 1.80 14.54 -23.91
C GLU A 134 2.99 13.69 -24.36
N HIS A 135 4.04 13.57 -23.54
CA HIS A 135 5.24 12.82 -23.88
C HIS A 135 5.14 11.33 -23.53
N GLY A 136 4.18 10.95 -22.69
CA GLY A 136 4.00 9.58 -22.23
C GLY A 136 5.12 9.12 -21.28
N GLY A 137 5.15 7.84 -20.97
CA GLY A 137 6.09 7.26 -19.99
C GLY A 137 5.67 7.44 -18.53
N PHE A 138 4.62 8.23 -18.26
CA PHE A 138 4.08 8.42 -16.92
C PHE A 138 2.70 7.76 -16.76
N LEU A 139 2.47 7.21 -15.56
CA LEU A 139 1.21 6.65 -15.11
C LEU A 139 0.74 7.41 -13.86
N TRP A 140 -0.56 7.51 -13.62
CA TRP A 140 -1.05 7.95 -12.32
C TRP A 140 -0.79 6.88 -11.27
N ASN A 141 -0.33 7.29 -10.09
CA ASN A 141 -0.27 6.45 -8.92
C ASN A 141 -1.68 6.16 -8.38
N ALA A 142 -2.06 4.89 -8.33
CA ALA A 142 -3.34 4.47 -7.75
C ALA A 142 -3.36 4.49 -6.21
N GLY A 143 -2.24 4.82 -5.54
CA GLY A 143 -2.13 4.80 -4.08
C GLY A 143 -2.22 3.39 -3.49
N MET A 144 -1.88 2.37 -4.29
CA MET A 144 -1.91 0.96 -3.89
C MET A 144 -0.49 0.40 -3.92
N PHE A 145 -0.13 -0.33 -2.88
CA PHE A 145 1.20 -0.92 -2.73
C PHE A 145 1.09 -2.40 -2.36
N ILE A 146 1.88 -3.24 -3.00
CA ILE A 146 1.90 -4.68 -2.79
C ILE A 146 3.35 -5.12 -2.59
N ALA A 147 3.64 -5.73 -1.44
CA ALA A 147 4.99 -6.10 -1.05
C ALA A 147 4.97 -7.22 -0.01
N ARG A 148 6.08 -7.94 0.13
CA ARG A 148 6.32 -8.75 1.33
C ARG A 148 6.39 -7.82 2.55
N ALA A 149 5.76 -8.20 3.65
CA ALA A 149 5.68 -7.38 4.86
C ALA A 149 7.06 -6.98 5.39
N THR A 150 7.99 -7.94 5.45
CA THR A 150 9.39 -7.75 5.83
C THR A 150 10.11 -6.74 4.92
N VAL A 151 10.00 -6.91 3.60
CA VAL A 151 10.60 -6.01 2.60
C VAL A 151 10.08 -4.58 2.75
N LEU A 152 8.78 -4.41 2.95
CA LEU A 152 8.19 -3.08 3.15
C LEU A 152 8.74 -2.41 4.42
N LEU A 153 8.75 -3.12 5.55
CA LEU A 153 9.27 -2.59 6.82
C LEU A 153 10.76 -2.26 6.74
N ASP A 154 11.55 -3.11 6.08
CA ASP A 154 12.98 -2.88 5.90
C ASP A 154 13.25 -1.64 5.05
N GLN A 155 12.48 -1.43 3.98
CA GLN A 155 12.55 -0.20 3.17
C GLN A 155 12.10 1.04 3.95
N MET A 156 11.00 0.95 4.71
CA MET A 156 10.55 2.04 5.58
C MET A 156 11.61 2.40 6.63
N ALA A 157 12.31 1.41 7.19
CA ALA A 157 13.32 1.62 8.22
C ALA A 157 14.57 2.37 7.71
N LEU A 158 14.80 2.41 6.40
CA LEU A 158 15.87 3.22 5.82
C LEU A 158 15.60 4.73 5.98
N ALA A 159 14.33 5.13 5.97
CA ALA A 159 13.91 6.53 6.11
C ALA A 159 13.47 6.87 7.54
N GLU A 160 12.69 5.98 8.17
CA GLU A 160 12.05 6.20 9.47
C GLU A 160 12.28 5.01 10.42
N PRO A 161 13.53 4.77 10.87
CA PRO A 161 13.87 3.60 11.68
C PRO A 161 13.17 3.56 13.04
N ASP A 162 12.96 4.72 13.66
CA ASP A 162 12.27 4.81 14.97
C ASP A 162 10.79 4.47 14.83
N LEU A 163 10.13 4.92 13.75
CA LEU A 163 8.74 4.56 13.45
C LEU A 163 8.61 3.04 13.31
N VAL A 164 9.45 2.40 12.49
CA VAL A 164 9.39 0.95 12.27
C VAL A 164 9.65 0.17 13.57
N ARG A 165 10.55 0.66 14.44
CA ARG A 165 10.77 0.06 15.76
C ARG A 165 9.50 0.09 16.61
N SER A 166 8.87 1.27 16.74
CA SER A 166 7.63 1.43 17.49
C SER A 166 6.49 0.58 16.92
N LEU A 167 6.37 0.50 15.59
CA LEU A 167 5.36 -0.35 14.94
C LEU A 167 5.55 -1.84 15.29
N ARG A 168 6.78 -2.34 15.28
CA ARG A 168 7.09 -3.72 15.69
C ARG A 168 6.82 -3.97 17.17
N GLU A 169 7.10 -3.00 18.05
CA GLU A 169 6.76 -3.09 19.48
C GLU A 169 5.24 -3.15 19.70
N ILE A 170 4.49 -2.28 19.02
CA ILE A 170 3.02 -2.27 19.05
C ILE A 170 2.46 -3.60 18.51
N ALA A 171 3.01 -4.10 17.40
CA ALA A 171 2.58 -5.35 16.79
C ALA A 171 2.84 -6.56 17.71
N ALA A 172 3.97 -6.59 18.42
CA ALA A 172 4.28 -7.67 19.37
C ALA A 172 3.33 -7.71 20.57
N ALA A 173 2.83 -6.55 21.00
CA ALA A 173 1.81 -6.47 22.04
C ALA A 173 0.37 -6.66 21.49
N TRP A 174 0.19 -6.72 20.17
CA TRP A 174 -1.13 -6.72 19.54
C TRP A 174 -1.92 -7.99 19.88
N GLY A 175 -3.15 -7.82 20.36
CA GLY A 175 -4.00 -8.95 20.78
C GLY A 175 -3.62 -9.57 22.12
N THR A 176 -2.70 -8.96 22.87
CA THR A 176 -2.35 -9.34 24.25
C THR A 176 -2.96 -8.36 25.26
N ASP A 177 -2.95 -8.73 26.54
CA ASP A 177 -3.35 -7.84 27.64
C ASP A 177 -2.48 -6.57 27.73
N GLN A 178 -1.29 -6.58 27.11
CA GLN A 178 -0.37 -5.44 27.08
C GLN A 178 -0.68 -4.45 25.95
N ALA A 179 -1.60 -4.77 25.02
CA ALA A 179 -1.88 -3.91 23.87
C ALA A 179 -2.26 -2.47 24.25
N ALA A 180 -2.90 -2.26 25.40
CA ALA A 180 -3.32 -0.94 25.85
C ALA A 180 -2.14 -0.04 26.29
N SER A 181 -1.04 -0.61 26.79
CA SER A 181 0.09 0.18 27.32
C SER A 181 1.11 0.61 26.27
N VAL A 182 1.02 0.09 25.04
CA VAL A 182 1.99 0.35 23.95
C VAL A 182 1.38 1.19 22.81
N ARG A 183 0.07 1.48 22.87
CA ARG A 183 -0.67 2.22 21.83
C ARG A 183 -0.69 3.75 22.05
N GLU A 184 -0.08 4.24 23.12
CA GLU A 184 0.17 5.67 23.40
C GLU A 184 1.59 6.06 22.98
#